data_AF-A0A3B9GWG0-F1
#
_entry.id   AF-A0A3B9GWG0-F1
#
_cell.length_a   1.000
_cell.length_b   1.000
_cell.length_c   1.000
_cell.angle_alpha   90.00
_cell.angle_beta   90.00
_cell.angle_gamma   90.00
#
_symmetry.space_group_name_H-M   'P 1'
#
loop_
_entity.id
_entity.type
_entity.pdbx_description
1 polymer ?
#
loop_
_entity_poly.entity_id
_entity_poly.type
_entity_poly.pdbx_seq_one_letter_code
_entity_poly.pdbx_strand_id
1 'polypeptide(L)'
;SVFWDQLMGLIGLLWFVSGIGPGPFLASAANLLGYFEHLNRFTSPISDYHAFYLFWWFAWSIMIGQFVARFVSGLKVWQLLLALLILPSIPIALWFSLLFYIYNSAITLGVLPRLCMVIVGVIFVTNSLDSLIRLYSENLNMTVARLTGPGYIATHWTMIFGLILLYQFTPLKIEWIGLVVIGIYCCIYALTFRRRALLKTSSVERAPIR
;
A
#
# COMPACT_ATOMS: atom_id res chain seq x y z
N SER A 1 -12.51 6.26 -4.26
CA SER A 1 -13.74 5.78 -3.59
C SER A 1 -14.13 4.40 -4.09
N VAL A 2 -14.34 4.21 -5.40
CA VAL A 2 -14.89 2.98 -6.01
C VAL A 2 -14.27 1.65 -5.53
N PHE A 3 -12.95 1.56 -5.36
CA PHE A 3 -12.32 0.30 -4.90
C PHE A 3 -12.75 -0.08 -3.47
N TRP A 4 -12.81 0.89 -2.55
CA TRP A 4 -13.23 0.63 -1.18
C TRP A 4 -14.66 0.13 -1.12
N ASP A 5 -15.53 0.71 -1.95
CA ASP A 5 -16.93 0.31 -2.06
C ASP A 5 -17.05 -1.14 -2.58
N GLN A 6 -16.24 -1.51 -3.58
CA GLN A 6 -16.19 -2.88 -4.11
C GLN A 6 -15.67 -3.88 -3.08
N LEU A 7 -14.62 -3.52 -2.31
CA LEU A 7 -14.08 -4.37 -1.27
C LEU A 7 -15.08 -4.57 -0.13
N MET A 8 -15.74 -3.50 0.32
CA MET A 8 -16.79 -3.59 1.34
C MET A 8 -17.97 -4.41 0.87
N GLY A 9 -18.40 -4.24 -0.38
CA GLY A 9 -19.43 -5.06 -1.01
C GLY A 9 -19.05 -6.55 -1.06
N LEU A 10 -17.78 -6.85 -1.38
CA LEU A 10 -17.28 -8.22 -1.38
C LEU A 10 -17.21 -8.82 0.03
N ILE A 11 -16.79 -8.05 1.04
CA ILE A 11 -16.82 -8.46 2.45
C ILE A 11 -18.27 -8.79 2.85
N GLY A 12 -19.23 -7.93 2.52
CA GLY A 12 -20.64 -8.16 2.81
C GLY A 12 -21.20 -9.41 2.10
N LEU A 13 -20.82 -9.63 0.85
CA LEU A 13 -21.19 -10.84 0.10
C LEU A 13 -20.64 -12.10 0.77
N LEU A 14 -19.35 -12.11 1.12
CA LEU A 14 -18.71 -13.25 1.76
C LEU A 14 -19.27 -13.50 3.16
N TRP A 15 -19.62 -12.44 3.89
CA TRP A 15 -20.31 -12.55 5.18
C TRP A 15 -21.63 -13.29 5.00
N PHE A 16 -22.45 -12.81 4.07
CA PHE A 16 -23.76 -13.39 3.80
C PHE A 16 -23.66 -14.85 3.37
N VAL A 17 -22.77 -15.16 2.43
CA VAL A 17 -22.62 -16.51 1.87
C VAL A 17 -21.97 -17.48 2.86
N SER A 18 -21.05 -17.02 3.72
CA SER A 18 -20.46 -17.86 4.75
C SER A 18 -21.43 -18.19 5.90
N GLY A 19 -22.56 -17.49 5.99
CA GLY A 19 -23.53 -17.67 7.07
C GLY A 19 -22.99 -17.33 8.45
N ILE A 20 -21.88 -16.58 8.53
CA ILE A 20 -21.25 -16.24 9.80
C ILE A 20 -22.16 -15.30 10.61
N GLY A 21 -22.40 -15.66 11.87
CA GLY A 21 -23.08 -14.79 12.82
C GLY A 21 -22.15 -13.71 13.41
N PRO A 22 -22.69 -12.64 14.02
CA PRO A 22 -21.89 -11.58 14.65
C PRO A 22 -20.93 -12.10 15.72
N GLY A 23 -21.36 -13.07 16.54
CA GLY A 23 -20.54 -13.65 17.62
C GLY A 23 -19.29 -14.36 17.10
N PRO A 24 -19.43 -15.39 16.22
CA PRO A 24 -18.28 -16.06 15.62
C PRO A 24 -17.35 -15.12 14.84
N PHE A 25 -17.90 -14.10 14.18
CA PHE A 25 -17.08 -13.08 13.52
C PHE A 25 -16.24 -12.28 14.51
N LEU A 26 -16.85 -11.78 15.59
CA LEU A 26 -16.14 -11.04 16.62
C LEU A 26 -15.06 -11.90 17.30
N ALA A 27 -15.33 -13.19 17.50
CA ALA A 27 -14.33 -14.14 17.99
C ALA A 27 -13.16 -14.28 16.98
N SER A 28 -13.44 -14.35 15.68
CA SER A 28 -12.41 -14.35 14.65
C SER A 28 -11.57 -13.06 14.67
N ALA A 29 -12.24 -11.91 14.74
CA ALA A 29 -11.59 -10.60 14.79
C ALA A 29 -10.78 -10.38 16.07
N ALA A 30 -11.20 -10.96 17.20
CA ALA A 30 -10.47 -10.88 18.46
C ALA A 30 -9.07 -11.52 18.37
N ASN A 31 -8.85 -12.48 17.46
CA ASN A 31 -7.51 -13.05 17.23
C ASN A 31 -6.50 -11.99 16.77
N LEU A 32 -6.95 -10.88 16.18
CA LEU A 32 -6.07 -9.77 15.82
C LEU A 32 -5.41 -9.13 17.05
N LEU A 33 -6.02 -9.22 18.22
CA LEU A 33 -5.42 -8.72 19.47
C LEU A 33 -4.14 -9.49 19.84
N GLY A 34 -4.05 -10.76 19.44
CA GLY A 34 -2.85 -11.58 19.59
C GLY A 34 -1.62 -10.99 18.89
N TYR A 35 -1.80 -10.10 17.91
CA TYR A 35 -0.70 -9.32 17.33
C TYR A 35 0.05 -8.51 18.39
N PHE A 36 -0.69 -7.84 19.27
CA PHE A 36 -0.12 -6.99 20.31
C PHE A 36 0.48 -7.80 21.47
N GLU A 37 -0.11 -8.96 21.78
CA GLU A 37 0.40 -9.89 22.80
C GLU A 37 1.72 -10.56 22.37
N HIS A 38 1.95 -10.71 21.06
CA HIS A 38 3.09 -11.43 20.49
C HIS A 38 4.00 -10.54 19.63
N LEU A 39 4.02 -9.23 19.88
CA LEU A 39 4.81 -8.26 19.10
C LEU A 39 6.29 -8.64 18.98
N ASN A 40 6.85 -9.23 20.03
CA ASN A 40 8.25 -9.69 20.03
C ASN A 40 8.49 -10.75 18.95
N ARG A 41 7.57 -11.70 18.75
CA ARG A 41 7.69 -12.76 17.73
C ARG A 41 7.60 -12.21 16.30
N PHE A 42 6.93 -11.08 16.12
CA PHE A 42 6.81 -10.43 14.81
C PHE A 42 8.00 -9.52 14.49
N THR A 43 8.79 -9.14 15.48
CA THR A 43 9.96 -8.26 15.30
C THR A 43 11.29 -9.01 15.33
N SER A 44 11.37 -10.15 16.04
CA SER A 44 12.60 -10.93 16.13
C SER A 44 12.34 -12.42 16.41
N PRO A 45 13.09 -13.36 15.77
CA PRO A 45 14.06 -13.13 14.69
C PRO A 45 13.39 -12.78 13.34
N ILE A 46 14.04 -11.96 12.52
CA ILE A 46 13.55 -11.60 11.18
C ILE A 46 13.75 -12.80 10.24
N SER A 47 12.65 -13.38 9.76
CA SER A 47 12.67 -14.42 8.73
C SER A 47 12.84 -13.83 7.32
N ASP A 48 13.20 -14.67 6.35
CA ASP A 48 13.31 -14.26 4.94
C ASP A 48 11.98 -13.68 4.41
N TYR A 49 10.85 -14.25 4.84
CA TYR A 49 9.53 -13.73 4.52
C TYR A 49 9.33 -12.32 5.09
N HIS A 50 9.64 -12.11 6.38
CA HIS A 50 9.54 -10.79 7.00
C HIS A 50 10.45 -9.78 6.29
N ALA A 51 11.70 -10.16 6.00
CA ALA A 51 12.66 -9.32 5.31
C ALA A 51 12.16 -8.89 3.93
N PHE A 52 11.60 -9.84 3.15
CA PHE A 52 11.00 -9.54 1.85
C PHE A 52 9.92 -8.45 1.94
N TYR A 53 8.96 -8.60 2.85
CA TYR A 53 7.88 -7.61 3.02
C TYR A 53 8.42 -6.27 3.51
N LEU A 54 9.43 -6.25 4.38
CA LEU A 54 10.07 -5.02 4.83
C LEU A 54 10.68 -4.24 3.66
N PHE A 55 11.48 -4.90 2.83
CA PHE A 55 12.09 -4.27 1.65
C PHE A 55 11.04 -3.89 0.59
N TRP A 56 9.99 -4.69 0.42
CA TRP A 56 8.87 -4.35 -0.45
C TRP A 56 8.16 -3.07 0.00
N TRP A 57 7.87 -2.93 1.29
CA TRP A 57 7.27 -1.72 1.85
C TRP A 57 8.18 -0.50 1.69
N PHE A 58 9.51 -0.65 1.87
CA PHE A 58 10.46 0.43 1.57
C PHE A 58 10.49 0.81 0.09
N ALA A 59 10.49 -0.17 -0.83
CA ALA A 59 10.47 0.12 -2.26
C ALA A 59 9.22 0.93 -2.67
N TRP A 60 8.08 0.66 -2.03
CA TRP A 60 6.79 1.32 -2.32
C TRP A 60 6.58 2.63 -1.57
N SER A 61 7.35 2.91 -0.52
CA SER A 61 7.10 4.04 0.39
C SER A 61 7.21 5.41 -0.28
N ILE A 62 8.11 5.58 -1.25
CA ILE A 62 8.23 6.84 -2.02
C ILE A 62 6.95 7.09 -2.81
N MET A 63 6.47 6.08 -3.53
CA MET A 63 5.28 6.18 -4.35
C MET A 63 4.04 6.47 -3.49
N ILE A 64 3.84 5.71 -2.41
CA ILE A 64 2.72 5.91 -1.48
C ILE A 64 2.81 7.30 -0.86
N GLY A 65 4.00 7.75 -0.44
CA GLY A 65 4.21 9.06 0.14
C GLY A 65 3.85 10.20 -0.82
N GLN A 66 4.28 10.12 -2.08
CA GLN A 66 3.92 11.10 -3.11
C GLN A 66 2.42 11.11 -3.41
N PHE A 67 1.80 9.93 -3.48
CA PHE A 67 0.37 9.80 -3.70
C PHE A 67 -0.41 10.44 -2.54
N VAL A 68 -0.11 10.06 -1.29
CA VAL A 68 -0.77 10.59 -0.10
C VAL A 68 -0.60 12.11 0.00
N ALA A 69 0.60 12.62 -0.27
CA ALA A 69 0.89 14.07 -0.22
C ALA A 69 -0.03 14.91 -1.11
N ARG A 70 -0.57 14.35 -2.21
CA ARG A 70 -1.50 15.04 -3.10
C ARG A 70 -2.90 15.24 -2.51
N PHE A 71 -3.29 14.42 -1.53
CA PHE A 71 -4.64 14.44 -0.95
C PHE A 71 -4.68 15.00 0.48
N VAL A 72 -3.53 15.27 1.08
CA VAL A 72 -3.42 15.68 2.49
C VAL A 72 -2.97 17.14 2.57
N SER A 73 -3.87 18.05 2.22
CA SER A 73 -3.68 19.48 2.45
C SER A 73 -4.33 19.91 3.78
N GLY A 74 -3.64 20.75 4.55
CA GLY A 74 -4.20 21.34 5.78
C GLY A 74 -4.28 20.42 7.01
N LEU A 75 -3.86 19.15 6.93
CA LEU A 75 -3.82 18.23 8.07
C LEU A 75 -2.55 18.41 8.91
N LYS A 76 -2.69 18.34 10.25
CA LYS A 76 -1.54 18.25 11.15
C LYS A 76 -0.86 16.89 10.96
N VAL A 77 0.47 16.85 11.10
CA VAL A 77 1.29 15.63 10.90
C VAL A 77 0.78 14.45 11.73
N TRP A 78 0.38 14.66 12.98
CA TRP A 78 -0.14 13.62 13.86
C TRP A 78 -1.50 13.07 13.40
N GLN A 79 -2.36 13.93 12.85
CA GLN A 79 -3.66 13.53 12.29
C GLN A 79 -3.45 12.69 11.03
N LEU A 80 -2.49 13.10 10.19
CA LEU A 80 -2.09 12.34 9.01
C LEU A 80 -1.56 10.95 9.39
N LEU A 81 -0.69 10.87 10.40
CA LEU A 81 -0.15 9.60 10.90
C LEU A 81 -1.27 8.65 11.35
N LEU A 82 -2.22 9.15 12.15
CA LEU A 82 -3.35 8.35 12.62
C LEU A 82 -4.27 7.92 11.46
N ALA A 83 -4.55 8.81 10.51
CA ALA A 83 -5.35 8.48 9.34
C ALA A 83 -4.71 7.39 8.48
N LEU A 84 -3.39 7.47 8.27
CA LEU A 84 -2.62 6.48 7.52
C LEU A 84 -2.55 5.12 8.23
N LEU A 85 -2.62 5.09 9.56
CA LEU A 85 -2.64 3.85 10.32
C LEU A 85 -4.05 3.22 10.37
N ILE A 86 -5.06 4.01 10.70
CA ILE A 86 -6.40 3.48 11.04
C ILE A 86 -7.23 3.18 9.80
N LEU A 87 -7.29 4.11 8.84
CA LEU A 87 -8.19 3.98 7.68
C LEU A 87 -7.92 2.73 6.83
N PRO A 88 -6.68 2.37 6.48
CA PRO A 88 -6.43 1.13 5.75
C PRO A 88 -6.53 -0.12 6.65
N SER A 89 -6.32 0.00 7.97
CA SER A 89 -6.32 -1.16 8.87
C SER A 89 -7.71 -1.76 9.07
N ILE A 90 -8.77 -0.95 9.13
CA ILE A 90 -10.16 -1.41 9.29
C ILE A 90 -10.57 -2.43 8.19
N PRO A 91 -10.52 -2.09 6.89
CA PRO A 91 -10.88 -3.02 5.82
C PRO A 91 -10.03 -4.29 5.82
N ILE A 92 -8.73 -4.16 6.09
CA ILE A 92 -7.80 -5.30 6.16
C ILE A 92 -8.20 -6.22 7.32
N ALA A 93 -8.49 -5.67 8.49
CA ALA A 93 -8.94 -6.42 9.66
C ALA A 93 -10.25 -7.16 9.38
N LEU A 94 -11.24 -6.49 8.78
CA LEU A 94 -12.52 -7.12 8.40
C LEU A 94 -12.31 -8.26 7.40
N TRP A 95 -11.50 -8.01 6.36
CA TRP A 95 -11.18 -8.97 5.31
C TRP A 95 -10.52 -10.23 5.87
N PHE A 96 -9.44 -10.09 6.63
CA PHE A 96 -8.71 -11.23 7.18
C PHE A 96 -9.49 -11.97 8.26
N SER A 97 -10.27 -11.27 9.09
CA SER A 97 -11.13 -11.93 10.09
C SER A 97 -12.18 -12.83 9.42
N LEU A 98 -12.78 -12.36 8.33
CA LEU A 98 -13.77 -13.14 7.58
C LEU A 98 -13.14 -14.32 6.84
N LEU A 99 -12.03 -14.09 6.13
CA LEU A 99 -11.32 -15.16 5.43
C LEU A 99 -10.78 -16.22 6.39
N PHE A 100 -10.27 -15.81 7.55
CA PHE A 100 -9.78 -16.73 8.56
C PHE A 100 -10.91 -17.63 9.07
N TYR A 101 -12.10 -17.08 9.33
CA TYR A 101 -13.25 -17.88 9.71
C TYR A 101 -13.65 -18.87 8.61
N ILE A 102 -13.74 -18.41 7.36
CA ILE A 102 -14.09 -19.25 6.20
C ILE A 102 -13.09 -20.41 6.07
N TYR A 103 -11.80 -20.12 6.21
CA TYR A 103 -10.73 -21.10 6.15
C TYR A 103 -10.81 -22.11 7.31
N ASN A 104 -10.87 -21.62 8.56
CA ASN A 104 -10.87 -22.46 9.76
C ASN A 104 -12.13 -23.31 9.88
N SER A 105 -13.25 -22.82 9.37
CA SER A 105 -14.53 -23.55 9.34
C SER A 105 -14.67 -24.46 8.11
N ALA A 106 -13.61 -24.57 7.28
CA ALA A 106 -13.58 -25.35 6.05
C ALA A 106 -14.77 -25.06 5.10
N ILE A 107 -15.23 -23.81 5.04
CA ILE A 107 -16.37 -23.41 4.22
C ILE A 107 -15.93 -23.39 2.75
N THR A 108 -16.51 -24.27 1.95
CA THR A 108 -16.32 -24.27 0.50
C THR A 108 -17.21 -23.21 -0.14
N LEU A 109 -16.62 -22.10 -0.58
CA LEU A 109 -17.35 -21.07 -1.30
C LEU A 109 -17.92 -21.61 -2.63
N GLY A 110 -19.07 -21.10 -3.06
CA GLY A 110 -19.61 -21.38 -4.40
C GLY A 110 -18.75 -20.75 -5.52
N VAL A 111 -19.11 -20.99 -6.77
CA VAL A 111 -18.42 -20.42 -7.93
C VAL A 111 -18.56 -18.89 -7.96
N LEU A 112 -19.77 -18.36 -7.71
CA LEU A 112 -20.06 -16.93 -7.81
C LEU A 112 -19.21 -16.07 -6.85
N PRO A 113 -19.14 -16.33 -5.53
CA PRO A 113 -18.29 -15.54 -4.63
C PRO A 113 -16.81 -15.59 -4.99
N ARG A 114 -16.30 -16.75 -5.43
CA ARG A 114 -14.91 -16.87 -5.90
C ARG A 114 -14.66 -16.02 -7.14
N LEU A 115 -15.59 -16.00 -8.10
CA LEU A 115 -15.49 -15.13 -9.27
C LEU A 115 -15.50 -13.66 -8.86
N CYS A 116 -16.35 -13.25 -7.93
CA CYS A 116 -16.36 -11.89 -7.39
C CYS A 116 -15.00 -11.52 -6.76
N MET A 117 -14.39 -12.43 -5.99
CA MET A 117 -13.05 -12.22 -5.42
C MET A 117 -11.99 -11.98 -6.50
N VAL A 118 -12.00 -12.79 -7.57
CA VAL A 118 -11.08 -12.64 -8.69
C VAL A 118 -11.33 -11.31 -9.42
N ILE A 119 -12.58 -10.98 -9.72
CA ILE A 119 -12.94 -9.74 -10.43
C ILE A 119 -12.49 -8.51 -9.64
N VAL A 120 -12.81 -8.43 -8.35
CA VAL A 120 -12.39 -7.32 -7.50
C VAL A 120 -10.87 -7.25 -7.39
N GLY A 121 -10.20 -8.41 -7.31
CA GLY A 121 -8.73 -8.48 -7.33
C GLY A 121 -8.12 -7.96 -8.64
N VAL A 122 -8.68 -8.32 -9.79
CA VAL A 122 -8.22 -7.83 -11.11
C VAL A 122 -8.45 -6.32 -11.25
N ILE A 123 -9.60 -5.82 -10.83
CA ILE A 123 -9.90 -4.38 -10.81
C ILE A 123 -8.91 -3.64 -9.91
N PHE A 124 -8.62 -4.17 -8.73
CA PHE A 124 -7.63 -3.59 -7.81
C PHE A 124 -6.24 -3.50 -8.44
N VAL A 125 -5.75 -4.59 -9.02
CA VAL A 125 -4.44 -4.63 -9.69
C VAL A 125 -4.40 -3.63 -10.85
N THR A 126 -5.46 -3.58 -11.66
CA THR A 126 -5.54 -2.66 -12.82
C THR A 126 -5.51 -1.19 -12.37
N ASN A 127 -6.31 -0.83 -11.36
CA ASN A 127 -6.35 0.53 -10.82
C ASN A 127 -5.03 0.94 -10.14
N SER A 128 -4.39 -0.01 -9.46
CA SER A 128 -3.09 0.19 -8.83
C SER A 128 -2.01 0.44 -9.89
N LEU A 129 -1.99 -0.35 -10.96
CA LEU A 129 -1.06 -0.18 -12.08
C LEU A 129 -1.30 1.15 -12.82
N ASP A 130 -2.55 1.53 -13.10
CA ASP A 130 -2.85 2.83 -13.73
C ASP A 130 -2.34 4.00 -12.88
N SER A 131 -2.58 3.94 -11.56
CA SER A 131 -2.12 4.97 -10.62
C SER A 131 -0.59 5.05 -10.57
N LEU A 132 0.09 3.90 -10.54
CA LEU A 132 1.56 3.81 -10.59
C LEU A 132 2.09 4.44 -11.88
N ILE A 133 1.55 4.03 -13.03
CA ILE A 133 1.94 4.51 -14.36
C ILE A 133 1.80 6.02 -14.43
N ARG A 134 0.65 6.55 -14.05
CA ARG A 134 0.40 8.00 -14.04
C ARG A 134 1.41 8.72 -13.14
N LEU A 135 1.65 8.21 -11.94
CA LEU A 135 2.53 8.86 -10.97
C LEU A 135 3.99 8.92 -11.45
N TYR A 136 4.57 7.82 -11.92
CA TYR A 136 5.95 7.88 -12.42
C TYR A 136 6.06 8.59 -13.77
N SER A 137 5.03 8.51 -14.62
CA SER A 137 4.97 9.22 -15.90
C SER A 137 5.03 10.74 -15.68
N GLU A 138 4.28 11.25 -14.71
CA GLU A 138 4.35 12.67 -14.31
C GLU A 138 5.74 13.03 -13.77
N ASN A 139 6.31 12.20 -12.88
CA ASN A 139 7.64 12.45 -12.30
C ASN A 139 8.77 12.46 -13.34
N LEU A 140 8.67 11.62 -14.37
CA LEU A 140 9.66 11.51 -15.45
C LEU A 140 9.35 12.40 -16.66
N ASN A 141 8.27 13.20 -16.58
CA ASN A 141 7.77 14.04 -17.67
C ASN A 141 7.54 13.25 -18.98
N MET A 142 6.98 12.05 -18.87
CA MET A 142 6.63 11.14 -19.98
C MET A 142 5.11 11.06 -20.14
N THR A 143 4.43 12.20 -20.01
CA THR A 143 2.96 12.26 -20.03
C THR A 143 2.39 12.10 -21.44
N VAL A 144 1.09 11.82 -21.53
CA VAL A 144 0.36 11.72 -22.82
C VAL A 144 0.55 12.99 -23.66
N ALA A 145 0.61 14.17 -23.02
CA ALA A 145 0.82 15.45 -23.69
C ALA A 145 2.16 15.52 -24.44
N ARG A 146 3.17 14.76 -23.99
CA ARG A 146 4.51 14.71 -24.61
C ARG A 146 4.67 13.57 -25.61
N LEU A 147 4.09 12.40 -25.33
CA LEU A 147 4.39 11.16 -26.07
C LEU A 147 3.33 10.74 -27.11
N THR A 148 2.23 11.49 -27.27
CA THR A 148 1.03 11.11 -28.04
C THR A 148 0.31 9.88 -27.46
N GLY A 149 -0.98 9.67 -27.75
CA GLY A 149 -1.76 8.56 -27.18
C GLY A 149 -1.16 7.16 -27.42
N PRO A 150 -0.90 6.77 -28.69
CA PRO A 150 -0.27 5.49 -28.99
C PRO A 150 1.16 5.37 -28.45
N GLY A 151 1.95 6.45 -28.55
CA GLY A 151 3.34 6.47 -28.05
C GLY A 151 3.42 6.36 -26.52
N TYR A 152 2.45 6.94 -25.79
CA TYR A 152 2.30 6.75 -24.36
C TYR A 152 2.09 5.25 -24.03
N ILE A 153 1.12 4.59 -24.68
CA ILE A 153 0.84 3.17 -24.41
C ILE A 153 2.07 2.30 -24.69
N ALA A 154 2.68 2.46 -25.87
CA ALA A 154 3.83 1.65 -26.27
C ALA A 154 5.04 1.85 -25.33
N THR A 155 5.32 3.09 -24.93
CA THR A 155 6.44 3.42 -24.03
C THR A 155 6.24 2.78 -22.65
N HIS A 156 5.07 2.99 -22.03
CA HIS A 156 4.84 2.49 -20.67
C HIS A 156 4.71 0.97 -20.64
N TRP A 157 4.11 0.35 -21.68
CA TRP A 157 4.11 -1.10 -21.84
C TRP A 157 5.53 -1.65 -21.94
N THR A 158 6.39 -1.03 -22.76
CA THR A 158 7.79 -1.46 -22.92
C THR A 158 8.58 -1.30 -21.62
N MET A 159 8.36 -0.22 -20.86
CA MET A 159 9.02 -0.02 -19.57
C MET A 159 8.63 -1.07 -18.54
N ILE A 160 7.33 -1.35 -18.37
CA ILE A 160 6.84 -2.36 -17.42
C ILE A 160 7.30 -3.75 -17.85
N PHE A 161 7.12 -4.09 -19.12
CA PHE A 161 7.55 -5.38 -19.66
C PHE A 161 9.07 -5.55 -19.53
N GLY A 162 9.84 -4.53 -19.87
CA GLY A 162 11.29 -4.50 -19.69
C GLY A 162 11.70 -4.70 -18.23
N LEU A 163 11.00 -4.08 -17.28
CA LEU A 163 11.25 -4.28 -15.85
C LEU A 163 10.94 -5.71 -15.40
N ILE A 164 9.87 -6.32 -15.91
CA ILE A 164 9.54 -7.73 -15.66
C ILE A 164 10.66 -8.64 -16.17
N LEU A 165 11.10 -8.44 -17.41
CA LEU A 165 12.22 -9.20 -17.98
C LEU A 165 13.50 -8.98 -17.18
N LEU A 166 13.79 -7.74 -16.77
CA LEU A 166 14.96 -7.43 -15.96
C LEU A 166 14.90 -8.20 -14.63
N TYR A 167 13.76 -8.21 -13.95
CA TYR A 167 13.58 -8.97 -12.72
C TYR A 167 13.71 -10.48 -12.94
N GLN A 168 13.24 -11.00 -14.07
CA GLN A 168 13.29 -12.44 -14.38
C GLN A 168 14.69 -12.92 -14.80
N PHE A 169 15.44 -12.11 -15.55
CA PHE A 169 16.70 -12.52 -16.19
C PHE A 169 17.96 -11.97 -15.51
N THR A 170 17.84 -11.04 -14.56
CA THR A 170 18.98 -10.52 -13.79
C THR A 170 18.83 -10.85 -12.31
N PRO A 171 19.91 -10.81 -11.49
CA PRO A 171 19.80 -11.04 -10.05
C PRO A 171 19.16 -9.86 -9.30
N LEU A 172 18.31 -9.08 -9.96
CA LEU A 172 17.65 -7.92 -9.39
C LEU A 172 16.61 -8.41 -8.38
N LYS A 173 16.93 -8.25 -7.11
CA LYS A 173 16.04 -8.57 -6.00
C LYS A 173 15.45 -7.31 -5.37
N ILE A 174 14.32 -7.46 -4.70
CA ILE A 174 13.62 -6.35 -4.08
C ILE A 174 14.42 -5.70 -2.95
N GLU A 175 15.29 -6.48 -2.29
CA GLU A 175 16.20 -6.04 -1.25
C GLU A 175 17.12 -4.93 -1.75
N TRP A 176 17.61 -5.02 -2.99
CA TRP A 176 18.45 -3.98 -3.58
C TRP A 176 17.69 -2.66 -3.77
N ILE A 177 16.45 -2.73 -4.26
CA ILE A 177 15.60 -1.55 -4.42
C ILE A 177 15.31 -0.93 -3.05
N GLY A 178 14.94 -1.76 -2.08
CA GLY A 178 14.67 -1.32 -0.71
C GLY A 178 15.90 -0.65 -0.06
N LEU A 179 17.10 -1.22 -0.23
CA LEU A 179 18.35 -0.64 0.28
C LEU A 179 18.65 0.73 -0.35
N VAL A 180 18.40 0.90 -1.65
CA VAL A 180 18.55 2.21 -2.32
C VAL A 180 17.61 3.24 -1.68
N VAL A 181 16.35 2.89 -1.45
CA VAL A 181 15.38 3.80 -0.82
C VAL A 181 15.77 4.14 0.62
N ILE A 182 16.23 3.16 1.40
CA ILE A 182 16.74 3.39 2.76
C ILE A 182 17.93 4.36 2.72
N GLY A 183 18.86 4.18 1.78
CA GLY A 183 19.99 5.08 1.58
C GLY A 183 19.55 6.52 1.27
N ILE A 184 18.54 6.70 0.43
CA ILE A 184 17.93 8.01 0.14
C ILE A 184 17.37 8.64 1.42
N TYR A 185 16.62 7.88 2.22
CA TYR A 185 16.08 8.38 3.50
C TYR A 185 17.18 8.77 4.48
N CYS A 186 18.20 7.93 4.66
CA CYS A 186 19.35 8.27 5.50
C CYS A 186 20.02 9.58 5.05
N CYS A 187 20.21 9.76 3.74
CA CYS A 187 20.77 10.99 3.18
C CYS A 187 19.87 12.22 3.47
N ILE A 188 18.57 12.11 3.24
CA ILE A 188 17.60 13.19 3.51
C ILE A 188 17.59 13.55 5.00
N TYR A 189 17.58 12.56 5.90
CA TYR A 189 17.60 12.81 7.34
C TYR A 189 18.92 13.47 7.78
N ALA A 190 20.06 13.02 7.27
CA ALA A 190 21.35 13.64 7.55
C ALA A 190 21.40 15.10 7.07
N LEU A 191 20.91 15.38 5.86
CA LEU A 191 20.83 16.74 5.31
C LEU A 191 19.89 17.62 6.13
N THR A 192 18.72 17.11 6.50
CA THR A 192 17.74 17.81 7.33
C THR A 192 18.33 18.15 8.70
N PHE A 193 19.04 17.21 9.31
CA PHE A 193 19.71 17.41 10.59
C PHE A 193 20.81 18.47 10.48
N ARG A 194 21.65 18.43 9.44
CA ARG A 194 22.71 19.43 9.20
C ARG A 194 22.15 20.81 8.90
N ARG A 195 21.03 20.92 8.18
CA ARG A 195 20.41 22.19 7.76
C ARG A 195 19.29 22.68 8.70
N ARG A 196 19.10 22.04 9.85
CA ARG A 196 17.99 22.34 10.78
C ARG A 196 17.89 23.80 11.20
N ALA A 197 19.01 24.52 11.29
CA ALA A 197 19.02 25.94 11.65
C ALA A 197 18.36 26.81 10.57
N LEU A 198 18.60 26.52 9.28
CA LEU A 198 18.04 27.24 8.14
C LEU A 198 16.55 26.93 7.92
N LEU A 199 16.13 25.71 8.29
CA LEU A 199 14.73 25.30 8.21
C LEU A 199 13.86 25.96 9.29
N LYS A 200 14.43 26.27 10.46
CA LYS A 200 13.72 26.99 11.52
C LYS A 200 13.42 28.43 11.12
N THR A 201 14.38 29.16 10.57
CA THR A 201 14.20 30.56 10.15
C THR A 201 13.19 30.70 9.00
N SER A 202 13.23 29.83 8.00
CA SER A 202 12.27 29.83 6.88
C SER A 202 10.83 29.41 7.25
N SER A 203 10.64 28.80 8.42
CA SER A 203 9.29 28.50 8.96
C SER A 203 8.68 29.68 9.70
N VAL A 204 9.51 30.54 10.31
CA VAL A 204 9.07 31.76 11.03
C VAL A 204 8.59 32.83 10.05
N GLU A 205 9.26 32.99 8.91
CA GLU A 205 8.90 33.97 7.88
C GLU A 205 7.59 33.62 7.12
N ARG A 206 7.13 32.36 7.20
CA ARG A 206 5.87 31.88 6.60
C ARG A 206 4.70 31.76 7.58
N ALA A 207 4.85 32.16 8.84
CA ALA A 207 3.71 32.20 9.75
C ALA A 207 2.72 33.28 9.25
N PRO A 208 1.43 32.96 9.02
CA PRO A 208 0.47 33.98 8.63
C PRO A 208 0.35 35.00 9.75
N ILE A 209 0.45 36.29 9.39
CA ILE A 209 -0.01 37.37 10.26
C ILE A 209 -1.47 37.06 10.58
N ARG A 210 -1.75 36.92 11.88
CA ARG A 210 -3.03 36.51 12.47
C ARG A 210 -4.25 37.14 11.82
#